data_AF-A0A938PJT2-F1
#
_entry.id   AF-A0A938PJT2-F1
#
_cell.length_a   1.000
_cell.length_b   1.000
_cell.length_c   1.000
_cell.angle_alpha   90.00
_cell.angle_beta   90.00
_cell.angle_gamma   90.00
#
_symmetry.space_group_name_H-M   'P 1'
#
loop_
_entity.id
_entity.type
_entity.pdbx_description
1 polymer ?
#
loop_
_entity_poly.entity_id
_entity_poly.type
_entity_poly.pdbx_seq_one_letter_code
_entity_poly.pdbx_strand_id
1 'polypeptide(L)'
;MKRTLLALVAIFWSSLALALQPYFYGDKVARGDTATVMQAVEAKLTRSGFTVVGRYSPQGLPSYGVIVVTDPDLLRMIGQFGGATIVGAGIRVGVRNDGTVSYINPEYWQRAYLRKHFGGGAGGTVNAIQGRLQRALGAGKPFGGEVEKRDLPDYQYMFGMETFESDKNQVGESLSFDEMVKVIQKNLGRGVARTSKVYEVIMPEKKIAVFGVAMNDPREGEGWWVKEVHDEHIAALPYEIFVVGNKAYHLFARYRIALAWPDTGMGTFMRIVETPQVIQDTLKAVAGTAK
;
A
#
# COMPACT_ATOMS: atom_id res chain seq x y z
N MET A 1 -29.33 43.77 25.19
CA MET A 1 -28.15 43.89 24.30
C MET A 1 -26.88 43.18 24.78
N LYS A 2 -26.76 42.71 26.04
CA LYS A 2 -25.58 41.95 26.52
C LYS A 2 -25.74 40.42 26.58
N ARG A 3 -26.93 39.89 26.31
CA ARG A 3 -27.22 38.43 26.30
C ARG A 3 -27.32 37.83 24.88
N THR A 4 -27.40 38.66 23.86
CA THR A 4 -27.40 38.23 22.45
C THR A 4 -26.01 38.20 21.82
N LEU A 5 -24.97 38.69 22.53
CA LEU A 5 -23.59 38.68 22.03
C LEU A 5 -22.81 37.40 22.42
N LEU A 6 -23.33 36.60 23.36
CA LEU A 6 -22.68 35.35 23.78
C LEU A 6 -23.05 34.14 22.90
N ALA A 7 -24.00 34.28 21.98
CA ALA A 7 -24.36 33.23 21.03
C ALA A 7 -23.59 33.31 19.70
N LEU A 8 -22.75 34.35 19.50
CA LEU A 8 -22.07 34.64 18.23
C LEU A 8 -20.57 34.27 18.22
N VAL A 9 -20.05 33.63 19.28
CA VAL A 9 -18.63 33.21 19.36
C VAL A 9 -18.45 31.68 19.30
N ALA A 10 -19.54 30.90 19.28
CA ALA A 10 -19.49 29.44 19.20
C ALA A 10 -19.69 28.87 17.78
N ILE A 11 -19.43 29.67 16.74
CA ILE A 11 -19.34 29.20 15.34
C ILE A 11 -17.95 29.57 14.83
N PHE A 12 -16.91 29.21 15.58
CA PHE A 12 -15.65 28.89 14.92
C PHE A 12 -15.82 27.49 14.35
N TRP A 13 -15.92 27.43 13.04
CA TRP A 13 -15.82 26.22 12.24
C TRP A 13 -14.73 25.31 12.77
N SER A 14 -15.11 24.31 13.57
CA SER A 14 -14.46 23.01 13.46
C SER A 14 -14.89 22.47 12.10
N SER A 15 -14.14 22.84 11.06
CA SER A 15 -13.95 21.88 9.98
C SER A 15 -13.50 20.60 10.69
N LEU A 16 -14.40 19.64 10.84
CA LEU A 16 -14.08 18.29 11.26
C LEU A 16 -13.10 17.78 10.19
N ALA A 17 -11.82 18.09 10.36
CA ALA A 17 -10.72 17.45 9.70
C ALA A 17 -10.73 16.02 10.22
N LEU A 18 -11.59 15.20 9.64
CA LEU A 18 -11.69 13.78 9.96
C LEU A 18 -10.35 13.19 9.53
N ALA A 19 -9.48 12.89 10.49
CA ALA A 19 -8.28 12.14 10.23
C ALA A 19 -8.62 10.68 9.91
N LEU A 20 -7.75 10.04 9.14
CA LEU A 20 -7.84 8.63 8.81
C LEU A 20 -6.58 7.92 9.29
N GLN A 21 -6.78 6.69 9.73
CA GLN A 21 -5.71 5.73 9.97
C GLN A 21 -5.53 4.79 8.78
N PRO A 22 -4.30 4.30 8.53
CA PRO A 22 -3.98 3.50 7.36
C PRO A 22 -4.56 2.07 7.38
N TYR A 23 -4.97 1.55 8.54
CA TYR A 23 -5.45 0.17 8.65
C TYR A 23 -6.66 0.03 9.58
N PHE A 24 -7.35 -1.10 9.44
CA PHE A 24 -8.34 -1.60 10.38
C PHE A 24 -7.96 -3.00 10.86
N TYR A 25 -8.24 -3.28 12.13
CA TYR A 25 -8.34 -4.67 12.59
C TYR A 25 -9.60 -5.33 12.02
N GLY A 26 -9.50 -6.61 11.70
CA GLY A 26 -10.65 -7.47 11.43
C GLY A 26 -11.01 -8.35 12.62
N ASP A 27 -12.09 -9.10 12.48
CA ASP A 27 -12.47 -10.20 13.34
C ASP A 27 -11.38 -11.28 13.31
N LYS A 28 -10.97 -11.73 14.49
CA LYS A 28 -10.02 -12.83 14.61
C LYS A 28 -10.57 -14.09 13.95
N VAL A 29 -9.67 -14.87 13.35
CA VAL A 29 -9.93 -16.23 12.90
C VAL A 29 -9.31 -17.24 13.85
N ALA A 30 -9.55 -18.53 13.62
CA ALA A 30 -8.90 -19.59 14.39
C ALA A 30 -7.37 -19.46 14.27
N ARG A 31 -6.67 -19.55 15.40
CA ARG A 31 -5.21 -19.62 15.45
C ARG A 31 -4.71 -20.89 14.76
N GLY A 32 -3.54 -20.82 14.15
CA GLY A 32 -2.91 -21.93 13.43
C GLY A 32 -1.56 -21.51 12.87
N ASP A 33 -0.93 -22.37 12.07
CA ASP A 33 0.19 -21.91 11.26
C ASP A 33 -0.27 -20.79 10.31
N THR A 34 0.67 -19.92 9.92
CA THR A 34 0.38 -18.73 9.12
C THR A 34 -0.34 -19.07 7.81
N ALA A 35 -0.01 -20.19 7.16
CA ALA A 35 -0.63 -20.59 5.89
C ALA A 35 -2.11 -20.97 6.09
N THR A 36 -2.43 -21.70 7.16
CA THR A 36 -3.81 -22.04 7.53
C THR A 36 -4.63 -20.78 7.84
N VAL A 37 -4.07 -19.82 8.56
CA VAL A 37 -4.73 -18.52 8.82
C VAL A 37 -4.99 -17.77 7.51
N MET A 38 -4.00 -17.71 6.62
CA MET A 38 -4.15 -17.07 5.30
C MET A 38 -5.29 -17.71 4.49
N GLN A 39 -5.35 -19.04 4.42
CA GLN A 39 -6.40 -19.75 3.69
C GLN A 39 -7.81 -19.43 4.23
N ALA A 40 -7.97 -19.35 5.55
CA ALA A 40 -9.24 -19.02 6.17
C ALA A 40 -9.72 -17.60 5.82
N VAL A 41 -8.80 -16.62 5.85
CA VAL A 41 -9.08 -15.21 5.52
C VAL A 41 -9.33 -15.05 4.02
N GLU A 42 -8.55 -15.72 3.18
CA GLU A 42 -8.74 -15.74 1.75
C GLU A 42 -10.13 -16.24 1.36
N ALA A 43 -10.59 -17.33 1.96
CA ALA A 43 -11.91 -17.87 1.71
C ALA A 43 -13.02 -16.87 2.06
N LYS A 44 -12.86 -16.05 3.10
CA LYS A 44 -13.80 -14.96 3.44
C LYS A 44 -13.82 -13.86 2.36
N LEU A 45 -12.63 -13.49 1.85
CA LEU A 45 -12.47 -12.48 0.81
C LEU A 45 -13.08 -12.93 -0.53
N THR A 46 -12.79 -14.15 -0.96
CA THR A 46 -13.34 -14.70 -2.21
C THR A 46 -14.86 -14.83 -2.16
N ARG A 47 -15.43 -15.29 -1.03
CA ARG A 47 -16.90 -15.32 -0.83
C ARG A 47 -17.54 -13.92 -0.90
N SER A 48 -16.77 -12.88 -0.66
CA SER A 48 -17.21 -11.48 -0.71
C SER A 48 -16.94 -10.81 -2.07
N GLY A 49 -16.52 -11.58 -3.07
CA GLY A 49 -16.34 -11.12 -4.46
C GLY A 49 -14.94 -10.57 -4.78
N PHE A 50 -13.99 -10.63 -3.84
CA PHE A 50 -12.61 -10.21 -4.11
C PHE A 50 -11.84 -11.28 -4.88
N THR A 51 -10.97 -10.84 -5.79
CA THR A 51 -10.06 -11.73 -6.53
C THR A 51 -8.70 -11.75 -5.85
N VAL A 52 -8.23 -12.93 -5.44
CA VAL A 52 -6.90 -13.09 -4.83
C VAL A 52 -5.85 -13.07 -5.93
N VAL A 53 -4.92 -12.12 -5.84
CA VAL A 53 -3.86 -11.93 -6.86
C VAL A 53 -2.47 -12.25 -6.32
N GLY A 54 -2.31 -12.35 -5.00
CA GLY A 54 -1.05 -12.73 -4.39
C GLY A 54 -1.17 -13.20 -2.94
N ARG A 55 -0.14 -13.93 -2.52
CA ARG A 55 0.08 -14.36 -1.15
C ARG A 55 1.54 -14.11 -0.82
N TYR A 56 1.80 -13.64 0.38
CA TYR A 56 3.14 -13.34 0.81
C TYR A 56 3.39 -13.77 2.26
N SER A 57 4.54 -14.39 2.48
CA SER A 57 5.08 -14.68 3.81
C SER A 57 6.46 -14.01 3.88
N PRO A 58 6.54 -12.78 4.41
CA PRO A 58 7.78 -12.02 4.48
C PRO A 58 8.91 -12.78 5.17
N GLN A 59 10.08 -12.85 4.53
CA GLN A 59 11.25 -13.50 5.11
C GLN A 59 11.67 -12.75 6.39
N GLY A 60 11.94 -13.49 7.46
CA GLY A 60 12.29 -12.91 8.76
C GLY A 60 11.09 -12.57 9.65
N LEU A 61 9.86 -12.72 9.17
CA LEU A 61 8.61 -12.50 9.91
C LEU A 61 7.69 -13.76 9.87
N PRO A 62 8.14 -14.91 10.40
CA PRO A 62 7.49 -16.21 10.18
C PRO A 62 6.05 -16.31 10.72
N SER A 63 5.70 -15.50 11.71
CA SER A 63 4.34 -15.45 12.28
C SER A 63 3.36 -14.65 11.42
N TYR A 64 3.82 -13.99 10.36
CA TYR A 64 3.07 -13.02 9.58
C TYR A 64 2.85 -13.46 8.14
N GLY A 65 1.69 -13.09 7.58
CA GLY A 65 1.37 -13.28 6.18
C GLY A 65 0.55 -12.12 5.63
N VAL A 66 0.56 -11.97 4.31
CA VAL A 66 -0.24 -10.98 3.59
C VAL A 66 -0.95 -11.65 2.41
N ILE A 67 -2.25 -11.39 2.30
CA ILE A 67 -3.05 -11.74 1.14
C ILE A 67 -3.27 -10.44 0.37
N VAL A 68 -2.96 -10.46 -0.94
CA VAL A 68 -3.25 -9.33 -1.83
C VAL A 68 -4.45 -9.71 -2.67
N VAL A 69 -5.51 -8.92 -2.56
CA VAL A 69 -6.71 -9.06 -3.37
C VAL A 69 -6.92 -7.84 -4.25
N THR A 70 -7.74 -7.97 -5.27
CA THR A 70 -8.24 -6.86 -6.07
C THR A 70 -9.74 -6.96 -6.25
N ASP A 71 -10.32 -5.89 -6.78
CA ASP A 71 -11.75 -5.73 -6.96
C ASP A 71 -12.05 -5.24 -8.39
N PRO A 72 -13.03 -5.82 -9.09
CA PRO A 72 -13.32 -5.43 -10.47
C PRO A 72 -13.76 -3.97 -10.60
N ASP A 73 -14.43 -3.39 -9.61
CA ASP A 73 -14.83 -1.97 -9.64
C ASP A 73 -13.59 -1.08 -9.46
N LEU A 74 -12.67 -1.47 -8.57
CA LEU A 74 -11.37 -0.81 -8.40
C LEU A 74 -10.55 -0.83 -9.69
N LEU A 75 -10.44 -1.99 -10.34
CA LEU A 75 -9.68 -2.13 -11.59
C LEU A 75 -10.30 -1.32 -12.73
N ARG A 76 -11.63 -1.29 -12.86
CA ARG A 76 -12.30 -0.44 -13.87
C ARG A 76 -12.02 1.04 -13.63
N MET A 77 -12.09 1.49 -12.38
CA MET A 77 -11.79 2.86 -12.00
C MET A 77 -10.32 3.24 -12.28
N ILE A 78 -9.37 2.38 -11.88
CA ILE A 78 -7.95 2.56 -12.21
C ILE A 78 -7.72 2.61 -13.72
N GLY A 79 -8.37 1.72 -14.49
CA GLY A 79 -8.26 1.72 -15.95
C GLY A 79 -8.85 2.97 -16.62
N GLN A 80 -9.82 3.63 -16.00
CA GLN A 80 -10.35 4.92 -16.47
C GLN A 80 -9.39 6.08 -16.19
N PHE A 81 -8.76 6.10 -15.02
CA PHE A 81 -7.81 7.17 -14.67
C PHE A 81 -6.44 6.99 -15.31
N GLY A 82 -5.96 5.74 -15.43
CA GLY A 82 -4.68 5.40 -15.99
C GLY A 82 -3.48 5.83 -15.13
N GLY A 83 -2.30 5.76 -15.72
CA GLY A 83 -1.06 6.24 -15.10
C GLY A 83 -0.69 5.54 -13.79
N ALA A 84 -0.07 6.30 -12.89
CA ALA A 84 0.45 5.80 -11.61
C ALA A 84 -0.64 5.32 -10.63
N THR A 85 -1.93 5.52 -10.92
CA THR A 85 -3.04 5.01 -10.09
C THR A 85 -3.04 3.48 -9.97
N ILE A 86 -2.38 2.78 -10.91
CA ILE A 86 -2.20 1.32 -10.88
C ILE A 86 -1.52 0.81 -9.60
N VAL A 87 -0.71 1.63 -8.93
CA VAL A 87 -0.08 1.26 -7.65
C VAL A 87 -1.11 0.91 -6.56
N GLY A 88 -2.33 1.45 -6.66
CA GLY A 88 -3.44 1.18 -5.76
C GLY A 88 -4.28 -0.05 -6.10
N ALA A 89 -3.91 -0.86 -7.10
CA ALA A 89 -4.72 -1.99 -7.54
C ALA A 89 -4.76 -3.17 -6.55
N GLY A 90 -3.76 -3.28 -5.68
CA GLY A 90 -3.67 -4.31 -4.65
C GLY A 90 -4.25 -3.83 -3.31
N ILE A 91 -5.26 -4.54 -2.82
CA ILE A 91 -5.79 -4.41 -1.46
C ILE A 91 -5.07 -5.44 -0.59
N ARG A 92 -4.31 -4.96 0.39
CA ARG A 92 -3.45 -5.80 1.23
C ARG A 92 -4.16 -6.14 2.54
N VAL A 93 -4.17 -7.42 2.89
CA VAL A 93 -4.78 -7.99 4.11
C VAL A 93 -3.70 -8.75 4.86
N GLY A 94 -3.33 -8.25 6.03
CA GLY A 94 -2.36 -8.87 6.93
C GLY A 94 -3.00 -9.94 7.82
N VAL A 95 -2.23 -10.98 8.12
CA VAL A 95 -2.60 -12.01 9.08
C VAL A 95 -1.43 -12.38 9.99
N ARG A 96 -1.76 -12.89 11.18
CA ARG A 96 -0.79 -13.47 12.12
C ARG A 96 -1.23 -14.86 12.59
N ASN A 97 -0.29 -15.73 12.91
CA ASN A 97 -0.54 -17.10 13.39
C ASN A 97 -1.46 -17.21 14.64
N ASP A 98 -1.56 -16.15 15.45
CA ASP A 98 -2.51 -16.06 16.57
C ASP A 98 -3.96 -15.78 16.14
N GLY A 99 -4.24 -15.76 14.84
CA GLY A 99 -5.55 -15.51 14.24
C GLY A 99 -5.87 -14.03 14.06
N THR A 100 -4.94 -13.11 14.35
CA THR A 100 -5.15 -11.68 14.10
C THR A 100 -5.23 -11.39 12.61
N VAL A 101 -6.19 -10.54 12.22
CA VAL A 101 -6.40 -10.08 10.86
C VAL A 101 -6.36 -8.55 10.87
N SER A 102 -5.67 -7.96 9.91
CA SER A 102 -5.69 -6.52 9.65
C SER A 102 -5.77 -6.27 8.15
N TYR A 103 -6.28 -5.12 7.73
CA TYR A 103 -6.35 -4.77 6.32
C TYR A 103 -6.20 -3.28 6.11
N ILE A 104 -5.73 -2.89 4.93
CA ILE A 104 -5.61 -1.48 4.56
C ILE A 104 -6.96 -0.77 4.65
N ASN A 105 -6.98 0.46 5.15
CA ASN A 105 -8.12 1.36 5.04
C ASN A 105 -8.21 1.86 3.58
N PRO A 106 -9.17 1.42 2.75
CA PRO A 106 -9.21 1.82 1.35
C PRO A 106 -9.37 3.33 1.17
N GLU A 107 -10.11 4.02 2.06
CA GLU A 107 -10.24 5.48 1.97
C GLU A 107 -8.89 6.17 2.15
N TYR A 108 -8.10 5.75 3.14
CA TYR A 108 -6.78 6.32 3.41
C TYR A 108 -5.84 6.17 2.21
N TRP A 109 -5.64 4.92 1.77
CA TRP A 109 -4.67 4.59 0.73
C TRP A 109 -5.08 5.15 -0.63
N GLN A 110 -6.36 5.09 -0.98
CA GLN A 110 -6.82 5.57 -2.28
C GLN A 110 -6.89 7.10 -2.34
N ARG A 111 -7.05 7.83 -1.22
CA ARG A 111 -6.85 9.29 -1.21
C ARG A 111 -5.41 9.64 -1.59
N ALA A 112 -4.43 8.92 -1.05
CA ALA A 112 -3.01 9.13 -1.35
C ALA A 112 -2.61 8.70 -2.76
N TYR A 113 -3.22 7.64 -3.30
CA TYR A 113 -2.83 7.09 -4.61
C TYR A 113 -3.62 7.66 -5.79
N LEU A 114 -4.92 7.92 -5.61
CA LEU A 114 -5.77 8.50 -6.65
C LEU A 114 -5.72 10.04 -6.63
N ARG A 115 -5.38 10.64 -5.49
CA ARG A 115 -5.16 12.09 -5.32
C ARG A 115 -6.33 12.90 -5.88
N LYS A 116 -6.08 13.74 -6.90
CA LYS A 116 -7.13 14.53 -7.60
C LYS A 116 -8.29 13.67 -8.12
N HIS A 117 -8.04 12.42 -8.53
CA HIS A 117 -9.09 11.52 -8.99
C HIS A 117 -9.98 11.02 -7.86
N PHE A 118 -9.51 11.04 -6.61
CA PHE A 118 -10.33 10.71 -5.45
C PHE A 118 -11.48 11.72 -5.28
N GLY A 119 -11.14 13.02 -5.33
CA GLY A 119 -12.13 14.11 -5.30
C GLY A 119 -13.03 14.16 -6.55
N GLY A 120 -12.55 13.62 -7.67
CA GLY A 120 -13.27 13.54 -8.96
C GLY A 120 -14.28 12.40 -9.11
N GLY A 121 -14.64 11.70 -8.03
CA GLY A 121 -15.73 10.70 -8.06
C GLY A 121 -15.36 9.27 -7.64
N ALA A 122 -14.10 9.00 -7.26
CA ALA A 122 -13.69 7.66 -6.80
C ALA A 122 -14.31 7.26 -5.45
N GLY A 123 -14.70 8.24 -4.62
CA GLY A 123 -15.11 8.02 -3.23
C GLY A 123 -16.25 7.00 -3.07
N GLY A 124 -17.23 7.00 -3.97
CA GLY A 124 -18.34 6.03 -3.93
C GLY A 124 -17.88 4.58 -4.09
N THR A 125 -17.03 4.33 -5.10
CA THR A 125 -16.43 3.01 -5.35
C THR A 125 -15.57 2.56 -4.17
N VAL A 126 -14.72 3.44 -3.65
CA VAL A 126 -13.84 3.14 -2.51
C VAL A 126 -14.64 2.83 -1.25
N ASN A 127 -15.70 3.59 -0.97
CA ASN A 127 -16.60 3.34 0.16
C ASN A 127 -17.33 1.98 0.03
N ALA A 128 -17.76 1.61 -1.18
CA ALA A 128 -18.40 0.32 -1.43
C ALA A 128 -17.43 -0.85 -1.19
N ILE A 129 -16.18 -0.72 -1.63
CA ILE A 129 -15.10 -1.70 -1.37
C ILE A 129 -14.82 -1.82 0.12
N GLN A 130 -14.69 -0.70 0.83
CA GLN A 130 -14.51 -0.71 2.28
C GLN A 130 -15.67 -1.41 3.00
N GLY A 131 -16.91 -1.12 2.61
CA GLY A 131 -18.08 -1.80 3.17
C GLY A 131 -18.08 -3.31 2.90
N ARG A 132 -17.58 -3.77 1.74
CA ARG A 132 -17.39 -5.19 1.45
C ARG A 132 -16.31 -5.81 2.33
N LEU A 133 -15.16 -5.15 2.51
CA LEU A 133 -14.10 -5.62 3.42
C LEU A 133 -14.60 -5.73 4.86
N GLN A 134 -15.32 -4.71 5.36
CA GLN A 134 -15.89 -4.71 6.71
C GLN A 134 -16.89 -5.85 6.92
N ARG A 135 -17.71 -6.18 5.91
CA ARG A 135 -18.61 -7.35 5.98
C ARG A 135 -17.85 -8.68 5.93
N ALA A 136 -16.78 -8.75 5.14
CA ALA A 136 -16.00 -9.97 4.95
C ALA A 136 -15.11 -10.30 6.16
N LEU A 137 -14.48 -9.26 6.72
CA LEU A 137 -13.40 -9.37 7.68
C LEU A 137 -13.73 -8.77 9.04
N GLY A 138 -14.86 -8.10 9.22
CA GLY A 138 -15.18 -7.32 10.42
C GLY A 138 -14.69 -5.86 10.28
N ALA A 139 -15.38 -4.93 10.96
CA ALA A 139 -15.06 -3.50 10.84
C ALA A 139 -13.96 -3.00 11.78
N GLY A 140 -13.72 -3.75 12.87
CA GLY A 140 -12.74 -3.52 13.95
C GLY A 140 -12.37 -2.08 14.28
N LYS A 141 -11.24 -1.92 14.97
CA LYS A 141 -10.71 -0.60 15.32
C LYS A 141 -9.72 -0.15 14.25
N PRO A 142 -9.75 1.12 13.84
CA PRO A 142 -8.70 1.67 13.00
C PRO A 142 -7.40 1.87 13.80
N PHE A 143 -6.24 1.78 13.13
CA PHE A 143 -4.93 1.90 13.79
C PHE A 143 -3.80 2.32 12.83
N GLY A 144 -2.65 2.68 13.42
CA GLY A 144 -1.40 2.95 12.72
C GLY A 144 -1.12 4.42 12.43
N GLY A 145 -1.54 5.32 13.31
CA GLY A 145 -1.35 6.78 13.19
C GLY A 145 -2.39 7.48 12.32
N GLU A 146 -2.57 8.78 12.54
CA GLU A 146 -3.65 9.58 11.93
C GLU A 146 -3.09 10.60 10.93
N VAL A 147 -3.74 10.75 9.77
CA VAL A 147 -3.47 11.81 8.78
C VAL A 147 -4.79 12.44 8.36
N GLU A 148 -4.83 13.77 8.24
CA GLU A 148 -6.04 14.45 7.78
C GLU A 148 -6.42 14.05 6.35
N LYS A 149 -7.72 13.83 6.10
CA LYS A 149 -8.23 13.46 4.77
C LYS A 149 -7.79 14.38 3.63
N ARG A 150 -7.62 15.68 3.94
CA ARG A 150 -7.25 16.71 2.96
C ARG A 150 -5.75 16.70 2.64
N ASP A 151 -4.92 16.14 3.53
CA ASP A 151 -3.47 16.11 3.37
C ASP A 151 -3.02 14.87 2.58
N LEU A 152 -3.82 13.80 2.56
CA LEU A 152 -3.48 12.56 1.86
C LEU A 152 -3.19 12.73 0.35
N PRO A 153 -3.96 13.51 -0.44
CA PRO A 153 -3.66 13.71 -1.86
C PRO A 153 -2.27 14.30 -2.15
N ASP A 154 -1.78 15.15 -1.25
CA ASP A 154 -0.51 15.87 -1.38
C ASP A 154 0.48 15.46 -0.26
N TYR A 155 0.33 14.23 0.25
CA TYR A 155 1.05 13.76 1.42
C TYR A 155 2.56 13.88 1.24
N GLN A 156 3.22 14.39 2.28
CA GLN A 156 4.66 14.41 2.44
C GLN A 156 4.96 14.20 3.93
N TYR A 157 6.00 13.42 4.25
CA TYR A 157 6.35 13.15 5.64
C TYR A 157 6.87 14.40 6.35
N MET A 158 7.82 15.09 5.72
CA MET A 158 8.28 16.41 6.11
C MET A 158 8.37 17.29 4.88
N PHE A 159 8.28 18.60 5.10
CA PHE A 159 8.43 19.58 4.04
C PHE A 159 9.75 19.38 3.27
N GLY A 160 9.66 19.28 1.95
CA GLY A 160 10.81 19.09 1.07
C GLY A 160 11.27 17.63 0.92
N MET A 161 10.56 16.68 1.54
CA MET A 161 10.76 15.24 1.29
C MET A 161 9.94 14.76 0.08
N GLU A 162 10.15 13.50 -0.28
CA GLU A 162 9.54 12.88 -1.45
C GLU A 162 8.02 12.77 -1.31
N THR A 163 7.33 12.99 -2.43
CA THR A 163 5.88 12.86 -2.58
C THR A 163 5.54 11.72 -3.55
N PHE A 164 4.25 11.50 -3.80
CA PHE A 164 3.78 10.54 -4.81
C PHE A 164 4.36 10.79 -6.21
N GLU A 165 4.71 12.04 -6.55
CA GLU A 165 5.24 12.45 -7.86
C GLU A 165 6.75 12.76 -7.84
N SER A 166 7.49 12.26 -6.84
CA SER A 166 8.94 12.47 -6.79
C SER A 166 9.64 11.95 -8.06
N ASP A 167 10.60 12.73 -8.54
CA ASP A 167 11.55 12.36 -9.60
C ASP A 167 12.36 11.10 -9.28
N LYS A 168 12.62 10.84 -8.00
CA LYS A 168 13.29 9.62 -7.50
C LYS A 168 12.50 8.34 -7.73
N ASN A 169 11.22 8.44 -8.11
CA ASN A 169 10.37 7.29 -8.32
C ASN A 169 10.74 6.51 -9.58
N GLN A 170 11.31 7.13 -10.63
CA GLN A 170 11.66 6.41 -11.86
C GLN A 170 12.89 5.53 -11.64
N VAL A 171 12.74 4.23 -11.87
CA VAL A 171 13.80 3.23 -11.66
C VAL A 171 14.21 2.52 -12.94
N GLY A 172 13.44 2.63 -14.03
CA GLY A 172 13.85 2.08 -15.32
C GLY A 172 13.01 2.53 -16.50
N GLU A 173 13.51 2.20 -17.68
CA GLU A 173 12.87 2.49 -18.96
C GLU A 173 13.27 1.40 -19.97
N SER A 174 12.34 1.03 -20.85
CA SER A 174 12.58 0.10 -21.98
C SER A 174 12.02 0.70 -23.27
N LEU A 175 12.12 -0.01 -24.41
CA LEU A 175 11.61 0.51 -25.68
C LEU A 175 10.08 0.51 -25.75
N SER A 176 9.42 -0.34 -24.94
CA SER A 176 7.96 -0.46 -24.91
C SER A 176 7.43 -0.90 -23.54
N PHE A 177 6.11 -0.74 -23.35
CA PHE A 177 5.40 -1.29 -22.19
C PHE A 177 5.62 -2.79 -22.03
N ASP A 178 5.42 -3.56 -23.10
CA ASP A 178 5.56 -5.01 -23.08
C ASP A 178 6.98 -5.46 -22.75
N GLU A 179 7.99 -4.73 -23.24
CA GLU A 179 9.38 -5.00 -22.89
C GLU A 179 9.66 -4.72 -21.42
N MET A 180 9.22 -3.57 -20.89
CA MET A 180 9.42 -3.24 -19.47
C MET A 180 8.74 -4.27 -18.56
N VAL A 181 7.51 -4.68 -18.88
CA VAL A 181 6.80 -5.75 -18.18
C VAL A 181 7.58 -7.07 -18.23
N LYS A 182 8.06 -7.47 -19.41
CA LYS A 182 8.86 -8.70 -19.58
C LYS A 182 10.17 -8.65 -18.78
N VAL A 183 10.86 -7.50 -18.75
CA VAL A 183 12.09 -7.32 -17.97
C VAL A 183 11.82 -7.55 -16.48
N ILE A 184 10.79 -6.90 -15.92
CA ILE A 184 10.42 -7.05 -14.51
C ILE A 184 10.05 -8.50 -14.20
N GLN A 185 9.17 -9.11 -15.00
CA GLN A 185 8.74 -10.50 -14.80
C GLN A 185 9.93 -11.47 -14.85
N LYS A 186 10.82 -11.31 -15.83
CA LYS A 186 12.03 -12.14 -15.98
C LYS A 186 12.95 -11.99 -14.76
N ASN A 187 13.19 -10.76 -14.30
CA ASN A 187 14.11 -10.50 -13.20
C ASN A 187 13.55 -10.98 -11.86
N LEU A 188 12.26 -10.77 -11.60
CA LEU A 188 11.57 -11.35 -10.43
C LEU A 188 11.57 -12.88 -10.47
N GLY A 189 11.35 -13.49 -11.65
CA GLY A 189 11.41 -14.95 -11.81
C GLY A 189 12.80 -15.56 -11.61
N ARG A 190 13.86 -14.78 -11.87
CA ARG A 190 15.26 -15.18 -11.64
C ARG A 190 15.76 -14.89 -10.22
N GLY A 191 14.98 -14.20 -9.41
CA GLY A 191 15.40 -13.77 -8.08
C GLY A 191 16.51 -12.72 -8.08
N VAL A 192 16.53 -11.83 -9.08
CA VAL A 192 17.49 -10.71 -9.14
C VAL A 192 17.39 -9.88 -7.85
N ALA A 193 18.53 -9.50 -7.28
CA ALA A 193 18.62 -8.80 -5.99
C ALA A 193 17.86 -9.52 -4.85
N ARG A 194 17.81 -10.86 -4.90
CA ARG A 194 17.07 -11.72 -3.96
C ARG A 194 15.59 -11.34 -3.83
N THR A 195 14.97 -10.97 -4.93
CA THR A 195 13.54 -10.65 -4.96
C THR A 195 12.69 -11.84 -5.43
N SER A 196 11.37 -11.74 -5.30
CA SER A 196 10.44 -12.60 -6.04
C SER A 196 9.11 -11.89 -6.24
N LYS A 197 8.33 -12.34 -7.23
CA LYS A 197 6.98 -11.80 -7.47
C LYS A 197 6.01 -12.28 -6.39
N VAL A 198 5.27 -11.36 -5.77
CA VAL A 198 4.13 -11.63 -4.88
C VAL A 198 2.81 -11.63 -5.63
N TYR A 199 2.59 -10.58 -6.43
CA TYR A 199 1.41 -10.43 -7.27
C TYR A 199 1.75 -9.59 -8.49
N GLU A 200 0.89 -9.62 -9.51
CA GLU A 200 0.90 -8.67 -10.60
C GLU A 200 -0.52 -8.30 -11.02
N VAL A 201 -0.71 -7.06 -11.46
CA VAL A 201 -1.92 -6.59 -12.14
C VAL A 201 -1.46 -5.84 -13.38
N ILE A 202 -1.89 -6.28 -14.56
CA ILE A 202 -1.45 -5.75 -15.84
C ILE A 202 -2.69 -5.31 -16.63
N MET A 203 -2.67 -4.08 -17.15
CA MET A 203 -3.70 -3.54 -18.04
C MET A 203 -3.03 -3.09 -19.35
N PRO A 204 -2.80 -4.02 -20.31
CA PRO A 204 -2.06 -3.72 -21.53
C PRO A 204 -2.68 -2.60 -22.36
N GLU A 205 -4.00 -2.58 -22.47
CA GLU A 205 -4.75 -1.54 -23.20
C GLU A 205 -4.58 -0.13 -22.62
N LYS A 206 -4.16 -0.05 -21.35
CA LYS A 206 -3.88 1.20 -20.65
C LYS A 206 -2.38 1.46 -20.49
N LYS A 207 -1.53 0.51 -20.92
CA LYS A 207 -0.08 0.52 -20.74
C LYS A 207 0.34 0.82 -19.30
N ILE A 208 -0.35 0.17 -18.35
CA ILE A 208 -0.03 0.24 -16.93
C ILE A 208 0.04 -1.15 -16.32
N ALA A 209 0.96 -1.33 -15.37
CA ALA A 209 1.09 -2.56 -14.61
C ALA A 209 1.61 -2.26 -13.20
N VAL A 210 1.36 -3.14 -12.23
CA VAL A 210 1.98 -3.13 -10.91
C VAL A 210 2.36 -4.55 -10.50
N PHE A 211 3.48 -4.67 -9.79
CA PHE A 211 4.01 -5.90 -9.25
C PHE A 211 4.32 -5.70 -7.77
N GLY A 212 3.81 -6.59 -6.92
CA GLY A 212 4.29 -6.70 -5.55
C GLY A 212 5.60 -7.48 -5.53
N VAL A 213 6.61 -6.94 -4.86
CA VAL A 213 7.97 -7.47 -4.82
C VAL A 213 8.28 -7.92 -3.41
N ALA A 214 8.55 -9.21 -3.24
CA ALA A 214 9.13 -9.73 -2.03
C ALA A 214 10.63 -9.36 -1.98
N MET A 215 11.10 -8.80 -0.87
CA MET A 215 12.51 -8.44 -0.67
C MET A 215 13.15 -9.43 0.31
N ASN A 216 13.71 -10.52 -0.23
CA ASN A 216 14.11 -11.70 0.53
C ASN A 216 15.58 -11.69 0.97
N ASP A 217 16.29 -10.55 0.85
CA ASP A 217 17.63 -10.46 1.42
C ASP A 217 17.56 -10.54 2.96
N PRO A 218 18.26 -11.49 3.62
CA PRO A 218 18.17 -11.65 5.07
C PRO A 218 18.80 -10.49 5.86
N ARG A 219 19.65 -9.68 5.23
CA ARG A 219 20.33 -8.52 5.84
C ARG A 219 19.68 -7.21 5.44
N GLU A 220 19.30 -7.08 4.18
CA GLU A 220 18.87 -5.82 3.58
C GLU A 220 17.37 -5.79 3.23
N GLY A 221 16.71 -6.95 3.24
CA GLY A 221 15.30 -7.11 2.90
C GLY A 221 14.36 -6.64 4.01
N GLU A 222 13.06 -6.87 3.81
CA GLU A 222 12.01 -6.28 4.66
C GLU A 222 11.92 -6.83 6.08
N GLY A 223 12.46 -8.02 6.34
CA GLY A 223 12.34 -8.68 7.64
C GLY A 223 12.98 -7.95 8.82
N TRP A 224 14.02 -7.13 8.60
CA TRP A 224 14.68 -6.41 9.68
C TRP A 224 14.02 -5.05 9.94
N TRP A 225 13.84 -4.22 8.89
CA TRP A 225 13.38 -2.85 9.07
C TRP A 225 11.91 -2.79 9.47
N VAL A 226 11.08 -3.75 9.07
CA VAL A 226 9.68 -3.83 9.51
C VAL A 226 9.61 -4.02 11.04
N LYS A 227 10.53 -4.79 11.63
CA LYS A 227 10.62 -4.95 13.09
C LYS A 227 11.07 -3.66 13.78
N GLU A 228 11.99 -2.91 13.15
CA GLU A 228 12.49 -1.63 13.66
C GLU A 228 11.44 -0.52 13.64
N VAL A 229 10.56 -0.52 12.62
CA VAL A 229 9.47 0.45 12.50
C VAL A 229 8.33 0.08 13.44
N HIS A 230 7.62 -1.03 13.18
CA HIS A 230 6.64 -1.75 14.01
C HIS A 230 5.92 -2.78 13.11
N ASP A 231 5.81 -4.04 13.51
CA ASP A 231 5.33 -5.14 12.67
C ASP A 231 3.79 -5.31 12.64
N GLU A 232 3.04 -4.52 13.42
CA GLU A 232 1.57 -4.50 13.38
C GLU A 232 1.01 -4.13 11.99
N HIS A 233 1.79 -3.40 11.19
CA HIS A 233 1.38 -2.89 9.87
C HIS A 233 1.80 -3.85 8.74
N ILE A 234 1.74 -5.17 8.95
CA ILE A 234 2.19 -6.12 7.90
C ILE A 234 1.44 -5.94 6.55
N ALA A 235 0.20 -5.43 6.58
CA ALA A 235 -0.56 -5.04 5.38
C ALA A 235 0.04 -3.84 4.61
N ALA A 236 1.16 -3.27 5.08
CA ALA A 236 1.99 -2.33 4.34
C ALA A 236 2.81 -3.03 3.24
N LEU A 237 3.10 -4.32 3.40
CA LEU A 237 3.89 -5.14 2.47
C LEU A 237 2.98 -5.85 1.46
N PRO A 238 3.50 -6.26 0.28
CA PRO A 238 4.86 -6.02 -0.21
C PRO A 238 5.05 -4.58 -0.72
N TYR A 239 6.31 -4.22 -0.99
CA TYR A 239 6.63 -3.06 -1.81
C TYR A 239 6.23 -3.25 -3.26
N GLU A 240 5.91 -2.16 -3.94
CA GLU A 240 5.48 -2.19 -5.33
C GLU A 240 6.50 -1.58 -6.30
N ILE A 241 6.66 -2.22 -7.46
CA ILE A 241 7.17 -1.61 -8.69
C ILE A 241 6.03 -1.55 -9.70
N PHE A 242 5.86 -0.43 -10.40
CA PHE A 242 4.77 -0.24 -11.35
C PHE A 242 5.28 0.37 -12.66
N VAL A 243 4.59 0.07 -13.76
CA VAL A 243 4.93 0.53 -15.11
C VAL A 243 3.86 1.49 -15.60
N VAL A 244 4.28 2.59 -16.20
CA VAL A 244 3.41 3.52 -16.94
C VAL A 244 4.07 3.82 -18.28
N GLY A 245 3.39 3.46 -19.38
CA GLY A 245 3.98 3.53 -20.71
C GLY A 245 5.16 2.57 -20.80
N ASN A 246 6.36 3.06 -21.09
CA ASN A 246 7.58 2.26 -21.18
C ASN A 246 8.52 2.41 -19.95
N LYS A 247 8.06 3.09 -18.90
CA LYS A 247 8.87 3.44 -17.73
C LYS A 247 8.41 2.71 -16.48
N ALA A 248 9.37 2.22 -15.70
CA ALA A 248 9.15 1.61 -14.41
C ALA A 248 9.41 2.60 -13.28
N TYR A 249 8.55 2.55 -12.28
CA TYR A 249 8.52 3.43 -11.14
C TYR A 249 8.34 2.65 -9.84
N HIS A 250 8.74 3.23 -8.72
CA HIS A 250 8.33 2.83 -7.38
C HIS A 250 7.97 4.09 -6.58
N LEU A 251 7.19 3.95 -5.52
CA LEU A 251 7.04 5.05 -4.58
C LEU A 251 8.27 5.09 -3.67
N PHE A 252 9.03 6.18 -3.70
CA PHE A 252 10.26 6.30 -2.93
C PHE A 252 10.01 5.99 -1.45
N ALA A 253 10.90 5.21 -0.82
CA ALA A 253 10.52 4.57 0.43
C ALA A 253 10.27 5.56 1.57
N ARG A 254 10.93 6.72 1.59
CA ARG A 254 10.63 7.76 2.60
C ARG A 254 9.16 8.17 2.57
N TYR A 255 8.58 8.36 1.37
CA TYR A 255 7.16 8.59 1.19
C TYR A 255 6.34 7.34 1.58
N ARG A 256 6.70 6.17 1.04
CA ARG A 256 5.88 4.95 1.14
C ARG A 256 5.84 4.34 2.55
N ILE A 257 6.94 4.43 3.31
CA ILE A 257 7.02 4.03 4.73
C ILE A 257 6.25 5.05 5.56
N ALA A 258 6.47 6.35 5.38
CA ALA A 258 5.76 7.36 6.17
C ALA A 258 4.24 7.29 6.00
N LEU A 259 3.78 7.04 4.77
CA LEU A 259 2.37 6.81 4.50
C LEU A 259 1.85 5.50 5.13
N ALA A 260 2.70 4.48 5.28
CA ALA A 260 2.32 3.22 5.92
C ALA A 260 2.42 3.24 7.45
N TRP A 261 3.23 4.12 8.03
CA TRP A 261 3.40 4.28 9.47
C TRP A 261 3.47 5.78 9.84
N PRO A 262 2.35 6.53 9.68
CA PRO A 262 2.33 7.97 9.93
C PRO A 262 2.63 8.38 11.38
N ASP A 263 2.49 7.47 12.34
CA ASP A 263 2.90 7.65 13.74
C ASP A 263 4.40 7.44 13.98
N THR A 264 5.15 6.98 12.97
CA THR A 264 6.59 6.78 13.09
C THR A 264 7.31 8.12 13.19
N GLY A 265 7.83 8.39 14.39
CA GLY A 265 8.64 9.56 14.65
C GLY A 265 10.04 9.49 14.02
N MET A 266 10.69 10.65 13.98
CA MET A 266 11.98 10.80 13.29
C MET A 266 13.07 9.88 13.84
N GLY A 267 13.08 9.60 15.15
CA GLY A 267 14.04 8.67 15.76
C GLY A 267 13.98 7.25 15.20
N THR A 268 12.79 6.76 14.86
CA THR A 268 12.62 5.43 14.25
C THR A 268 13.06 5.43 12.78
N PHE A 269 12.70 6.46 12.01
CA PHE A 269 13.18 6.62 10.65
C PHE A 269 14.71 6.71 10.54
N MET A 270 15.37 7.33 11.51
CA MET A 270 16.84 7.37 11.54
C MET A 270 17.47 6.00 11.75
N ARG A 271 16.79 5.04 12.43
CA ARG A 271 17.26 3.66 12.55
C ARG A 271 17.19 2.88 11.23
N ILE A 272 16.31 3.31 10.32
CA ILE A 272 16.12 2.70 9.00
C ILE A 272 16.59 3.61 7.86
N VAL A 273 17.55 4.50 8.12
CA VAL A 273 17.96 5.55 7.17
C VAL A 273 18.49 5.01 5.83
N GLU A 274 19.05 3.81 5.84
CA GLU A 274 19.58 3.13 4.65
C GLU A 274 18.48 2.43 3.84
N THR A 275 17.38 2.02 4.49
CA THR A 275 16.28 1.26 3.88
C THR A 275 15.74 1.90 2.61
N PRO A 276 15.51 3.23 2.51
CA PRO A 276 15.06 3.83 1.27
C PRO A 276 15.99 3.66 0.08
N GLN A 277 17.30 3.75 0.30
CA GLN A 277 18.28 3.59 -0.78
C GLN A 277 18.38 2.13 -1.21
N VAL A 278 18.44 1.21 -0.25
CA VAL A 278 18.43 -0.24 -0.47
C VAL A 278 17.21 -0.68 -1.29
N ILE A 279 16.02 -0.19 -0.94
CA ILE A 279 14.78 -0.48 -1.69
C ILE A 279 14.89 0.06 -3.12
N GLN A 280 15.36 1.31 -3.29
CA GLN A 280 15.48 1.90 -4.62
C GLN A 280 16.44 1.10 -5.50
N ASP A 281 17.62 0.73 -4.98
CA ASP A 281 18.63 0.02 -5.75
C ASP A 281 18.21 -1.43 -6.06
N THR A 282 17.52 -2.07 -5.13
CA THR A 282 16.86 -3.38 -5.36
C THR A 282 15.87 -3.29 -6.52
N LEU A 283 15.01 -2.26 -6.53
CA LEU A 283 14.00 -2.09 -7.57
C LEU A 283 14.57 -1.62 -8.92
N LYS A 284 15.69 -0.88 -8.92
CA LYS A 284 16.49 -0.62 -10.13
C LYS A 284 17.04 -1.93 -10.71
N ALA A 285 17.55 -2.83 -9.87
CA ALA A 285 18.01 -4.13 -10.33
C ALA A 285 16.86 -4.96 -10.95
N VAL A 286 15.68 -4.95 -10.32
CA VAL A 286 14.47 -5.59 -10.88
C VAL A 286 14.08 -4.96 -12.22
N ALA A 287 14.17 -3.63 -12.34
CA ALA A 287 13.91 -2.89 -13.57
C ALA A 287 15.02 -3.03 -14.63
N GLY A 288 16.10 -3.75 -14.36
CA GLY A 288 17.21 -3.96 -15.30
C GLY A 288 18.16 -2.77 -15.45
N THR A 289 18.20 -1.85 -14.48
CA THR A 289 19.03 -0.64 -14.51
C THR A 289 20.15 -0.59 -13.47
N ALA A 290 20.29 -1.63 -12.63
CA ALA A 290 21.45 -1.74 -11.76
C ALA A 290 22.73 -1.90 -12.60
N LYS A 291 23.75 -1.10 -12.28
CA LYS A 291 25.09 -1.21 -12.84
C LYS A 291 25.82 -2.43 -12.32
#